data_AF-A0A1Z5HA54-F1
#
_entry.id   AF-A0A1Z5HA54-F1
#
_cell.length_a   1.000
_cell.length_b   1.000
_cell.length_c   1.000
_cell.angle_alpha   90.00
_cell.angle_beta   90.00
_cell.angle_gamma   90.00
#
_symmetry.space_group_name_H-M   'P 1'
#
loop_
_entity.id
_entity.type
_entity.pdbx_description
1 polymer ?
#
loop_
_entity_poly.entity_id
_entity_poly.type
_entity_poly.pdbx_seq_one_letter_code
_entity_poly.pdbx_strand_id
1 'polypeptide(L)'
;MSTLLESLLKGTTPGFITEVFFWLIIVSLLFAIWFRKTGKFPSYVNYSATLLTSLGILGTFIGIVIGLLDFNAEDIDGSIGSLLAGLKTAFITSLVGMAASIIFKLLEAIPLFVKDERIDLQDVGAEDLYRAINDQGRLMLESSLVQQGLLTDLKRAIVGGEDDTLVSQVKLLRGDMNDNHKTSKTMDERLAIIQTVSTKQQQTFQQFSDKLWIRLQDVADTIAKSATEEVIKALNDVITSFNNNLIEQFGDNFKALDESVKKLVVWQGKYGQQVDEMVKQYTLGVSAIKQTETSVANISDKSSQINETMKNLQEVMQVNQEQVETLGGHLGAFKEMRDHAIEAVPVIHKQVKVIVNDIGKAVDTVKVGFVESTADFTKSVKETNERLTGTSDEIGKQTGVIRDHFHSTVTELNANVRDMAAKMANESKALSSTLQDANKQTIADISHVQKIVVDSVERMQKQFENVLEEIFQAQTREVGKTFKALEEEMKNAVGNTGNAVDEQIKNIEDATAEQITNVMNEMGRALSSIAQKFTKDYSKLVNEMSDIIDKKGR
;
A
#
# COMPACT_ATOMS: atom_id res chain seq x y z
N MET A 1 -19.82 -33.29 18.60
CA MET A 1 -20.28 -33.95 19.84
C MET A 1 -21.76 -34.26 19.70
N SER A 2 -22.26 -35.35 20.28
CA SER A 2 -23.63 -35.82 20.01
C SER A 2 -24.67 -34.76 20.41
N THR A 3 -25.67 -34.55 19.55
CA THR A 3 -26.84 -33.69 19.81
C THR A 3 -27.58 -34.04 21.11
N LEU A 4 -27.36 -35.25 21.62
CA LEU A 4 -27.86 -35.76 22.89
C LEU A 4 -27.13 -35.15 24.10
N LEU A 5 -25.81 -34.99 24.03
CA LEU A 5 -25.02 -34.35 25.08
C LEU A 5 -25.31 -32.84 25.14
N GLU A 6 -25.46 -32.22 23.98
CA GLU A 6 -25.78 -30.78 23.87
C GLU A 6 -27.18 -30.46 24.38
N SER A 7 -28.16 -31.34 24.14
CA SER A 7 -29.52 -31.25 24.68
C SER A 7 -29.57 -31.39 26.21
N LEU A 8 -28.75 -32.27 26.79
CA LEU A 8 -28.66 -32.45 28.25
C LEU A 8 -27.96 -31.28 28.97
N LEU A 9 -27.08 -30.56 28.27
CA LEU A 9 -26.30 -29.44 28.81
C LEU A 9 -26.95 -28.07 28.54
N LYS A 10 -27.82 -27.96 27.52
CA LYS A 10 -28.59 -26.74 27.23
C LYS A 10 -29.69 -26.53 28.27
N GLY A 11 -29.54 -25.49 29.08
CA GLY A 11 -30.51 -25.11 30.14
C GLY A 11 -30.00 -25.34 31.57
N THR A 12 -28.83 -25.96 31.74
CA THR A 12 -28.18 -26.08 33.06
C THR A 12 -27.20 -24.95 33.28
N THR A 13 -27.31 -24.25 34.42
CA THR A 13 -26.34 -23.22 34.79
C THR A 13 -25.01 -23.86 35.22
N PRO A 14 -23.85 -23.22 34.95
CA PRO A 14 -22.55 -23.73 35.39
C PRO A 14 -22.51 -24.02 36.90
N GLY A 15 -23.17 -23.19 37.71
CA GLY A 15 -23.25 -23.37 39.16
C GLY A 15 -23.90 -24.70 39.59
N PHE A 16 -24.98 -25.12 38.93
CA PHE A 16 -25.67 -26.37 39.25
C PHE A 16 -24.77 -27.59 39.03
N ILE A 17 -24.03 -27.63 37.92
CA ILE A 17 -23.11 -28.73 37.63
C ILE A 17 -22.00 -28.79 38.67
N THR A 18 -21.48 -27.62 39.09
CA THR A 18 -20.43 -27.61 40.11
C THR A 18 -20.90 -28.15 41.45
N GLU A 19 -22.16 -27.89 41.83
CA GLU A 19 -22.73 -28.41 43.06
C GLU A 19 -22.95 -29.94 42.99
N VAL A 20 -23.37 -30.46 41.84
CA VAL A 20 -23.49 -31.91 41.60
C VAL A 20 -22.12 -32.60 41.75
N PHE A 21 -21.09 -32.08 41.09
CA PHE A 21 -19.74 -32.64 41.18
C PHE A 21 -19.15 -32.49 42.58
N PHE A 22 -19.44 -31.40 43.29
CA PHE A 22 -19.02 -31.21 44.68
C PHE A 22 -19.61 -32.28 45.60
N TRP A 23 -20.91 -32.55 45.51
CA TRP A 23 -21.55 -33.62 46.27
C TRP A 23 -21.02 -35.00 45.89
N LEU A 24 -20.75 -35.25 44.62
CA LEU A 24 -20.20 -36.52 44.14
C LEU A 24 -18.78 -36.77 44.69
N ILE A 25 -17.94 -35.73 44.73
CA ILE A 25 -16.60 -35.78 45.34
C ILE A 25 -16.70 -36.07 46.85
N ILE A 26 -17.61 -35.41 47.57
CA ILE A 26 -17.79 -35.65 49.02
C ILE A 26 -18.27 -37.08 49.29
N VAL A 27 -19.27 -37.56 48.54
CA VAL A 27 -19.79 -38.92 48.69
C VAL A 27 -18.71 -39.95 48.38
N SER A 28 -17.94 -39.75 47.32
CA SER A 28 -16.81 -40.61 46.97
C SER A 28 -15.72 -40.62 48.05
N LEU A 29 -15.43 -39.47 48.66
CA LEU A 29 -14.46 -39.35 49.75
C LEU A 29 -14.94 -40.10 51.00
N LEU A 30 -16.22 -39.97 51.36
CA LEU A 30 -16.82 -40.70 52.49
C LEU A 30 -16.82 -42.21 52.27
N PHE A 31 -17.13 -42.68 51.06
CA PHE A 31 -17.04 -44.10 50.70
C PHE A 31 -15.60 -44.61 50.77
N ALA A 32 -14.63 -43.84 50.26
CA ALA A 32 -13.21 -44.19 50.33
C ALA A 32 -12.72 -44.33 51.78
N ILE A 33 -13.11 -43.41 52.67
CA ILE A 33 -12.79 -43.46 54.10
C ILE A 33 -13.49 -44.65 54.78
N TRP A 34 -14.75 -44.91 54.45
CA TRP A 34 -15.54 -46.01 55.01
C TRP A 34 -15.00 -47.39 54.60
N PHE A 35 -14.69 -47.59 53.32
CA PHE A 35 -14.10 -48.84 52.82
C PHE A 35 -12.73 -49.09 53.41
N ARG A 36 -11.94 -48.03 53.61
CA ARG A 36 -10.66 -48.13 54.31
C ARG A 36 -10.82 -48.53 55.78
N LYS A 37 -11.76 -47.93 56.51
CA LYS A 37 -12.01 -48.28 57.92
C LYS A 37 -12.55 -49.71 58.08
N THR A 38 -13.26 -50.23 57.09
CA THR A 38 -13.84 -51.58 57.10
C THR A 38 -12.95 -52.66 56.48
N GLY A 39 -11.82 -52.29 55.86
CA GLY A 39 -10.88 -53.22 55.21
C GLY A 39 -11.46 -53.94 54.00
N LYS A 40 -12.51 -53.42 53.37
CA LYS A 40 -13.17 -54.01 52.19
C LYS A 40 -12.79 -53.24 50.93
N PHE A 41 -12.64 -53.95 49.80
CA PHE A 41 -12.30 -53.39 48.47
C PHE A 41 -10.98 -52.57 48.43
N PRO A 42 -9.82 -53.19 48.72
CA PRO A 42 -8.51 -52.51 48.71
C PRO A 42 -8.18 -51.84 47.36
N SER A 43 -8.61 -52.43 46.23
CA SER A 43 -8.42 -51.85 44.90
C SER A 43 -9.15 -50.50 44.72
N TYR A 44 -10.33 -50.32 45.33
CA TYR A 44 -11.05 -49.03 45.27
C TYR A 44 -10.37 -47.98 46.14
N VAL A 45 -9.90 -48.36 47.34
CA VAL A 45 -9.19 -47.47 48.27
C VAL A 45 -7.91 -46.93 47.61
N ASN A 46 -7.10 -47.78 46.99
CA ASN A 46 -5.87 -47.38 46.28
C ASN A 46 -6.14 -46.46 45.07
N TYR A 47 -7.28 -46.63 44.41
CA TYR A 47 -7.67 -45.80 43.26
C TYR A 47 -8.44 -44.52 43.65
N SER A 48 -8.91 -44.40 44.90
CA SER A 48 -9.80 -43.33 45.36
C SER A 48 -9.19 -41.93 45.21
N ALA A 49 -7.89 -41.78 45.51
CA ALA A 49 -7.19 -40.50 45.35
C ALA A 49 -7.17 -40.03 43.88
N THR A 50 -6.93 -40.95 42.95
CA THR A 50 -6.92 -40.67 41.51
C THR A 50 -8.35 -40.38 41.02
N LEU A 51 -9.33 -41.14 41.48
CA LEU A 51 -10.73 -40.94 41.14
C LEU A 51 -11.25 -39.57 41.59
N LEU A 52 -10.91 -39.12 42.81
CA LEU A 52 -11.27 -37.79 43.33
C LEU A 52 -10.68 -36.65 42.46
N THR A 53 -9.42 -36.78 42.03
CA THR A 53 -8.81 -35.81 41.10
C THR A 53 -9.46 -35.85 39.72
N SER A 54 -9.69 -37.04 39.17
CA SER A 54 -10.31 -37.20 37.85
C SER A 54 -11.74 -36.66 37.83
N LEU A 55 -12.50 -36.79 38.92
CA LEU A 55 -13.84 -36.23 39.05
C LEU A 55 -13.82 -34.69 39.05
N GLY A 56 -12.84 -34.09 39.74
CA GLY A 56 -12.63 -32.63 39.72
C GLY A 56 -12.22 -32.11 38.34
N ILE A 57 -11.34 -32.83 37.64
CA ILE A 57 -10.95 -32.51 36.26
C ILE A 57 -12.16 -32.61 35.31
N LEU A 58 -12.95 -33.69 35.42
CA LEU A 58 -14.15 -33.88 34.61
C LEU A 58 -15.19 -32.76 34.83
N GLY A 59 -15.43 -32.37 36.08
CA GLY A 59 -16.32 -31.24 36.41
C GLY A 59 -15.85 -29.93 35.79
N THR A 60 -14.53 -29.72 35.72
CA THR A 60 -13.95 -28.51 35.11
C THR A 60 -14.17 -28.47 33.60
N PHE A 61 -13.92 -29.59 32.91
CA PHE A 61 -14.15 -29.68 31.47
C PHE A 61 -15.63 -29.49 31.11
N ILE A 62 -16.55 -30.09 31.87
CA ILE A 62 -17.98 -29.92 31.64
C ILE A 62 -18.42 -28.47 31.90
N GLY A 63 -17.90 -27.85 32.96
CA GLY A 63 -18.20 -26.44 33.28
C GLY A 63 -17.71 -25.45 32.21
N ILE A 64 -16.53 -25.68 31.64
CA ILE A 64 -16.02 -24.88 30.51
C ILE A 64 -16.87 -25.07 29.26
N VAL A 65 -17.28 -26.31 28.96
CA VAL A 65 -18.15 -26.61 27.81
C VAL A 65 -19.48 -25.87 27.92
N ILE A 66 -20.10 -25.82 29.10
CA ILE A 66 -21.34 -25.04 29.32
C ILE A 66 -21.09 -23.54 29.15
N GLY A 67 -20.00 -23.01 29.71
CA GLY A 67 -19.64 -21.60 29.52
C GLY A 67 -19.40 -21.21 28.05
N LEU A 68 -18.94 -22.15 27.22
CA LEU A 68 -18.78 -21.96 25.78
C LEU A 68 -20.09 -22.17 24.98
N LEU A 69 -21.04 -22.95 25.48
CA LEU A 69 -22.36 -23.13 24.85
C LEU A 69 -23.21 -21.86 24.94
N ASP A 70 -23.03 -21.06 26.01
CA ASP A 70 -23.67 -19.76 26.19
C ASP A 70 -22.85 -18.59 25.58
N PHE A 71 -21.71 -18.88 24.93
CA PHE A 71 -20.87 -17.85 24.32
C PHE A 71 -21.41 -17.44 22.95
N ASN A 72 -21.80 -16.18 22.80
CA ASN A 72 -22.20 -15.60 21.53
C ASN A 72 -21.02 -14.83 20.90
N ALA A 73 -20.56 -15.29 19.73
CA ALA A 73 -19.48 -14.64 18.98
C ALA A 73 -19.86 -13.26 18.41
N GLU A 74 -21.16 -12.93 18.33
CA GLU A 74 -21.66 -11.63 17.88
C GLU A 74 -21.77 -10.59 19.01
N ASP A 75 -21.77 -11.03 20.28
CA ASP A 75 -21.82 -10.16 21.47
C ASP A 75 -20.77 -10.62 22.49
N ILE A 76 -19.50 -10.31 22.17
CA ILE A 76 -18.34 -10.74 22.96
C ILE A 76 -18.38 -10.12 24.36
N ASP A 77 -18.71 -8.83 24.47
CA ASP A 77 -18.71 -8.11 25.75
C ASP A 77 -19.77 -8.65 26.73
N GLY A 78 -20.98 -8.99 26.23
CA GLY A 78 -22.02 -9.66 27.02
C GLY A 78 -21.68 -11.11 27.36
N SER A 79 -20.99 -11.82 26.46
CA SER A 79 -20.67 -13.25 26.61
C SER A 79 -19.47 -13.53 27.52
N ILE A 80 -18.52 -12.60 27.64
CA ILE A 80 -17.35 -12.75 28.51
C ILE A 80 -17.76 -12.90 29.98
N GLY A 81 -18.79 -12.17 30.45
CA GLY A 81 -19.25 -12.25 31.83
C GLY A 81 -19.77 -13.64 32.22
N SER A 82 -20.59 -14.24 31.36
CA SER A 82 -21.12 -15.61 31.55
C SER A 82 -20.00 -16.66 31.45
N LEU A 83 -19.11 -16.51 30.48
CA LEU A 83 -17.95 -17.39 30.32
C LEU A 83 -17.05 -17.37 31.57
N LEU A 84 -16.70 -16.18 32.08
CA LEU A 84 -15.87 -16.02 33.28
C LEU A 84 -16.54 -16.58 34.53
N ALA A 85 -17.87 -16.44 34.65
CA ALA A 85 -18.62 -17.05 35.75
C ALA A 85 -18.56 -18.58 35.69
N GLY A 86 -18.78 -19.18 34.51
CA GLY A 86 -18.68 -20.62 34.31
C GLY A 86 -17.26 -21.17 34.50
N LEU A 87 -16.24 -20.42 34.07
CA LEU A 87 -14.84 -20.73 34.29
C LEU A 87 -14.50 -20.70 35.80
N LYS A 88 -14.92 -19.65 36.52
CA LYS A 88 -14.68 -19.51 37.96
C LYS A 88 -15.27 -20.68 38.75
N THR A 89 -16.51 -21.08 38.44
CA THR A 89 -17.14 -22.22 39.12
C THR A 89 -16.43 -23.53 38.74
N ALA A 90 -16.12 -23.74 37.46
CA ALA A 90 -15.41 -24.92 36.97
C ALA A 90 -14.07 -25.13 37.72
N PHE A 91 -13.27 -24.07 37.90
CA PHE A 91 -12.00 -24.15 38.62
C PHE A 91 -12.15 -24.56 40.09
N ILE A 92 -13.23 -24.15 40.77
CA ILE A 92 -13.49 -24.55 42.16
C ILE A 92 -13.70 -26.07 42.27
N THR A 93 -14.31 -26.72 41.26
CA THR A 93 -14.51 -28.18 41.28
C THR A 93 -13.18 -28.95 41.19
N SER A 94 -12.23 -28.48 40.37
CA SER A 94 -10.87 -29.03 40.32
C SER A 94 -10.15 -28.87 41.65
N LEU A 95 -10.23 -27.68 42.25
CA LEU A 95 -9.59 -27.37 43.51
C LEU A 95 -10.11 -28.28 44.63
N VAL A 96 -11.42 -28.51 44.69
CA VAL A 96 -12.05 -29.42 45.66
C VAL A 96 -11.63 -30.87 45.40
N GLY A 97 -11.59 -31.33 44.15
CA GLY A 97 -11.14 -32.70 43.82
C GLY A 97 -9.68 -32.96 44.20
N MET A 98 -8.79 -31.99 43.93
CA MET A 98 -7.39 -32.05 44.33
C MET A 98 -7.22 -31.98 45.85
N ALA A 99 -7.95 -31.07 46.53
CA ALA A 99 -7.90 -30.97 47.99
C ALA A 99 -8.41 -32.25 48.66
N ALA A 100 -9.51 -32.83 48.18
CA ALA A 100 -10.04 -34.10 48.68
C ALA A 100 -9.06 -35.26 48.47
N SER A 101 -8.37 -35.32 47.33
CA SER A 101 -7.33 -36.32 47.05
C SER A 101 -6.12 -36.19 47.99
N ILE A 102 -5.67 -34.95 48.24
CA ILE A 102 -4.57 -34.68 49.18
C ILE A 102 -4.99 -35.05 50.61
N ILE A 103 -6.19 -34.67 51.03
CA ILE A 103 -6.73 -35.04 52.36
C ILE A 103 -6.80 -36.56 52.49
N PHE A 104 -7.27 -37.26 51.46
CA PHE A 104 -7.34 -38.72 51.47
C PHE A 104 -5.96 -39.37 51.57
N LYS A 105 -4.97 -38.90 50.79
CA LYS A 105 -3.57 -39.38 50.87
C LYS A 105 -2.89 -39.05 52.21
N LEU A 106 -3.18 -37.89 52.80
CA LEU A 106 -2.68 -37.53 54.13
C LEU A 106 -3.28 -38.44 55.20
N LEU A 107 -4.58 -38.72 55.11
CA LEU A 107 -5.22 -39.74 55.96
C LEU A 107 -4.63 -41.13 55.67
N GLU A 108 -4.21 -41.42 54.43
CA GLU A 108 -3.52 -42.65 54.03
C GLU A 108 -2.22 -42.88 54.81
N ALA A 109 -1.43 -41.83 54.93
CA ALA A 109 -0.16 -41.86 55.64
C ALA A 109 -0.28 -41.94 57.18
N ILE A 110 -1.44 -41.66 57.79
CA ILE A 110 -1.60 -41.68 59.26
C ILE A 110 -1.91 -43.10 59.75
N PRO A 111 -1.08 -43.68 60.65
CA PRO A 111 -1.19 -45.07 61.12
C PRO A 111 -2.43 -45.37 62.00
N LEU A 112 -3.21 -44.36 62.39
CA LEU A 112 -4.46 -44.51 63.16
C LEU A 112 -5.61 -45.17 62.37
N PHE A 113 -5.48 -45.30 61.04
CA PHE A 113 -6.48 -45.90 60.14
C PHE A 113 -5.99 -47.16 59.41
N VAL A 114 -4.83 -47.70 59.81
CA VAL A 114 -4.24 -48.93 59.25
C VAL A 114 -4.62 -50.10 60.14
N LYS A 115 -5.44 -51.03 59.62
CA LYS A 115 -5.57 -52.36 60.23
C LYS A 115 -4.45 -53.21 59.63
N ASP A 116 -3.43 -53.43 60.44
CA ASP A 116 -2.17 -54.14 60.16
C ASP A 116 -2.41 -55.44 59.36
N GLU A 117 -2.11 -55.44 58.06
CA GLU A 117 -2.01 -56.65 57.25
C GLU A 117 -0.64 -57.27 57.56
N ARG A 118 -0.58 -58.06 58.63
CA ARG A 118 0.60 -58.86 58.95
C ARG A 118 0.75 -59.94 57.88
N ILE A 119 1.71 -59.76 56.99
CA ILE A 119 2.23 -60.84 56.15
C ILE A 119 3.06 -61.74 57.08
N ASP A 120 2.60 -62.98 57.22
CA ASP A 120 3.24 -64.02 58.03
C ASP A 120 4.53 -64.50 57.32
N LEU A 121 5.69 -64.18 57.90
CA LEU A 121 7.04 -64.46 57.38
C LEU A 121 7.51 -65.89 57.73
N GLN A 122 6.65 -66.89 57.56
CA GLN A 122 6.97 -68.27 57.93
C GLN A 122 6.80 -69.26 56.77
N ASP A 123 7.40 -68.96 55.62
CA ASP A 123 8.03 -69.95 54.72
C ASP A 123 8.65 -69.23 53.51
N VAL A 124 9.89 -68.76 53.63
CA VAL A 124 10.70 -68.44 52.45
C VAL A 124 11.73 -69.56 52.33
N GLY A 125 11.40 -70.59 51.56
CA GLY A 125 12.33 -71.66 51.23
C GLY A 125 13.43 -71.15 50.30
N ALA A 126 14.60 -71.82 50.31
CA ALA A 126 15.71 -71.52 49.40
C ALA A 126 15.29 -71.49 47.91
N GLU A 127 14.21 -72.20 47.56
CA GLU A 127 13.59 -72.22 46.23
C GLU A 127 12.92 -70.88 45.85
N ASP A 128 12.28 -70.17 46.79
CA ASP A 128 11.64 -68.87 46.55
C ASP A 128 12.66 -67.74 46.45
N LEU A 129 13.76 -67.83 47.21
CA LEU A 129 14.90 -66.92 47.10
C LEU A 129 15.63 -67.13 45.75
N TYR A 130 15.80 -68.38 45.33
CA TYR A 130 16.38 -68.70 44.03
C TYR A 130 15.49 -68.23 42.87
N ARG A 131 14.16 -68.41 42.96
CA ARG A 131 13.21 -67.89 41.98
C ARG A 131 13.19 -66.37 41.92
N ALA A 132 13.15 -65.68 43.06
CA ALA A 132 13.16 -64.22 43.10
C ALA A 132 14.43 -63.62 42.48
N ILE A 133 15.59 -64.23 42.72
CA ILE A 133 16.87 -63.79 42.12
C ILE A 133 16.90 -64.07 40.62
N ASN A 134 16.39 -65.23 40.18
CA ASN A 134 16.36 -65.57 38.75
C ASN A 134 15.35 -64.69 37.99
N ASP A 135 14.21 -64.37 38.60
CA ASP A 135 13.23 -63.42 38.06
C ASP A 135 13.75 -61.98 38.06
N GLN A 136 14.52 -61.57 39.08
CA GLN A 136 15.16 -60.26 39.10
C GLN A 136 16.29 -60.15 38.08
N GLY A 137 17.09 -61.20 37.90
CA GLY A 137 18.07 -61.32 36.81
C GLY A 137 17.40 -61.22 35.44
N ARG A 138 16.23 -61.87 35.27
CA ARG A 138 15.42 -61.79 34.04
C ARG A 138 14.86 -60.39 33.81
N LEU A 139 14.30 -59.75 34.83
CA LEU A 139 13.77 -58.38 34.76
C LEU A 139 14.87 -57.34 34.48
N MET A 140 16.08 -57.51 35.02
CA MET A 140 17.21 -56.66 34.68
C MET A 140 17.62 -56.82 33.21
N LEU A 141 17.66 -58.06 32.72
CA LEU A 141 17.96 -58.37 31.32
C LEU A 141 16.89 -57.80 30.38
N GLU A 142 15.62 -57.91 30.76
CA GLU A 142 14.48 -57.34 30.03
C GLU A 142 14.55 -55.80 30.00
N SER A 143 14.84 -55.15 31.13
CA SER A 143 15.03 -53.69 31.17
C SER A 143 16.22 -53.23 30.31
N SER A 144 17.31 -54.01 30.30
CA SER A 144 18.49 -53.74 29.47
C SER A 144 18.21 -53.93 27.97
N LEU A 145 17.36 -54.90 27.61
CA LEU A 145 16.90 -55.12 26.23
C LEU A 145 15.95 -54.02 25.76
N VAL A 146 15.04 -53.54 26.62
CA VAL A 146 14.17 -52.39 26.33
C VAL A 146 15.00 -51.11 26.14
N GLN A 147 16.02 -50.91 26.98
CA GLN A 147 16.93 -49.77 26.83
C GLN A 147 17.77 -49.88 25.54
N GLN A 148 18.19 -51.10 25.15
CA GLN A 148 18.76 -51.36 23.83
C GLN A 148 17.81 -50.98 22.69
N GLY A 149 16.52 -51.30 22.82
CA GLY A 149 15.48 -50.94 21.85
C GLY A 149 15.36 -49.43 21.64
N LEU A 150 15.23 -48.68 22.72
CA LEU A 150 15.15 -47.20 22.69
C LEU A 150 16.39 -46.54 22.06
N LEU A 151 17.58 -47.06 22.35
CA LEU A 151 18.83 -46.56 21.76
C LEU A 151 18.92 -46.92 20.27
N THR A 152 18.36 -48.06 19.87
CA THR A 152 18.27 -48.47 18.47
C THR A 152 17.27 -47.60 17.70
N ASP A 153 16.14 -47.24 18.31
CA ASP A 153 15.16 -46.32 17.74
C ASP A 153 15.73 -44.90 17.60
N LEU A 154 16.51 -44.44 18.59
CA LEU A 154 17.22 -43.16 18.51
C LEU A 154 18.25 -43.16 17.37
N LYS A 155 19.03 -44.25 17.24
CA LYS A 155 19.94 -44.46 16.10
C LYS A 155 19.18 -44.42 14.77
N ARG A 156 17.98 -45.01 14.72
CA ARG A 156 17.12 -45.01 13.53
C ARG A 156 16.58 -43.62 13.19
N ALA A 157 16.22 -42.80 14.18
CA ALA A 157 15.79 -41.42 13.96
C ALA A 157 16.91 -40.51 13.41
N ILE A 158 18.17 -40.78 13.76
CA ILE A 158 19.32 -39.99 13.31
C ILE A 158 19.87 -40.50 11.97
N VAL A 159 20.01 -41.81 11.79
CA VAL A 159 20.78 -42.45 10.68
C VAL A 159 19.91 -43.35 9.79
N GLY A 160 18.66 -43.62 10.16
CA GLY A 160 17.77 -44.53 9.44
C GLY A 160 17.49 -44.12 7.99
N GLY A 161 16.94 -45.07 7.22
CA GLY A 161 16.62 -44.87 5.80
C GLY A 161 15.28 -44.17 5.51
N GLU A 162 14.55 -43.73 6.55
CA GLU A 162 13.21 -43.11 6.40
C GLU A 162 13.31 -41.58 6.22
N ASP A 163 12.28 -41.00 5.60
CA ASP A 163 12.25 -39.60 5.15
C ASP A 163 12.33 -38.56 6.29
N ASP A 164 11.97 -38.95 7.52
CA ASP A 164 11.99 -38.09 8.72
C ASP A 164 13.33 -38.07 9.46
N THR A 165 14.36 -38.73 8.94
CA THR A 165 15.67 -38.73 9.59
C THR A 165 16.43 -37.43 9.36
N LEU A 166 17.30 -37.06 10.31
CA LEU A 166 18.17 -35.88 10.19
C LEU A 166 19.04 -35.94 8.92
N VAL A 167 19.50 -37.13 8.55
CA VAL A 167 20.26 -37.36 7.31
C VAL A 167 19.39 -37.12 6.06
N SER A 168 18.12 -37.54 6.08
CA SER A 168 17.19 -37.28 4.99
C SER A 168 16.87 -35.78 4.85
N GLN A 169 16.60 -35.09 5.96
CA GLN A 169 16.38 -33.64 5.96
C GLN A 169 17.60 -32.85 5.43
N VAL A 170 18.82 -33.30 5.74
CA VAL A 170 20.05 -32.73 5.16
C VAL A 170 20.16 -33.02 3.66
N LYS A 171 19.74 -34.21 3.19
CA LYS A 171 19.70 -34.51 1.75
C LYS A 171 18.67 -33.65 1.02
N LEU A 172 17.48 -33.45 1.60
CA LEU A 172 16.46 -32.56 1.05
C LEU A 172 16.96 -31.12 1.00
N LEU A 173 17.57 -30.61 2.07
CA LEU A 173 18.24 -29.31 2.08
C LEU A 173 19.30 -29.20 0.99
N ARG A 174 20.11 -30.24 0.76
CA ARG A 174 21.06 -30.26 -0.37
C ARG A 174 20.35 -30.24 -1.73
N GLY A 175 19.21 -30.91 -1.85
CA GLY A 175 18.37 -30.91 -3.05
C GLY A 175 17.80 -29.53 -3.35
N ASP A 176 17.08 -28.94 -2.39
CA ASP A 176 16.48 -27.60 -2.48
C ASP A 176 17.54 -26.53 -2.76
N MET A 177 18.72 -26.64 -2.14
CA MET A 177 19.83 -25.73 -2.40
C MET A 177 20.41 -25.88 -3.82
N ASN A 178 20.51 -27.10 -4.34
CA ASN A 178 20.96 -27.32 -5.71
C ASN A 178 19.95 -26.77 -6.73
N ASP A 179 18.66 -26.87 -6.44
CA ASP A 179 17.62 -26.25 -7.24
C ASP A 179 17.64 -24.72 -7.12
N ASN A 180 17.93 -24.15 -5.94
CA ASN A 180 18.22 -22.72 -5.81
C ASN A 180 19.42 -22.28 -6.66
N HIS A 181 20.47 -23.10 -6.75
CA HIS A 181 21.62 -22.82 -7.61
C HIS A 181 21.24 -22.84 -9.11
N LYS A 182 20.31 -23.69 -9.54
CA LYS A 182 19.75 -23.66 -10.90
C LYS A 182 18.93 -22.39 -11.13
N THR A 183 18.07 -22.03 -10.18
CA THR A 183 17.28 -20.78 -10.23
C THR A 183 18.20 -19.56 -10.35
N SER A 184 19.34 -19.54 -9.67
CA SER A 184 20.31 -18.45 -9.83
C SER A 184 20.91 -18.35 -11.24
N LYS A 185 21.18 -19.49 -11.92
CA LYS A 185 21.62 -19.44 -13.32
C LYS A 185 20.57 -18.80 -14.23
N THR A 186 19.29 -19.11 -14.00
CA THR A 186 18.20 -18.46 -14.73
C THR A 186 18.08 -16.96 -14.41
N MET A 187 18.48 -16.55 -13.21
CA MET A 187 18.56 -15.14 -12.84
C MET A 187 19.68 -14.41 -13.59
N ASP A 188 20.86 -15.02 -13.72
CA ASP A 188 21.96 -14.49 -14.55
C ASP A 188 21.51 -14.30 -16.02
N GLU A 189 20.79 -15.27 -16.59
CA GLU A 189 20.22 -15.17 -17.93
C GLU A 189 19.21 -14.01 -18.04
N ARG A 190 18.36 -13.82 -17.03
CA ARG A 190 17.41 -12.70 -16.97
C ARG A 190 18.13 -11.35 -16.85
N LEU A 191 19.19 -11.25 -16.05
CA LEU A 191 20.01 -10.04 -15.96
C LEU A 191 20.69 -9.73 -17.31
N ALA A 192 21.17 -10.74 -18.04
CA ALA A 192 21.72 -10.55 -19.38
C ALA A 192 20.67 -10.03 -20.38
N ILE A 193 19.42 -10.50 -20.28
CA ILE A 193 18.30 -9.96 -21.06
C ILE A 193 18.03 -8.50 -20.69
N ILE A 194 17.96 -8.16 -19.40
CA ILE A 194 17.74 -6.78 -18.93
C ILE A 194 18.84 -5.86 -19.45
N GLN A 195 20.09 -6.29 -19.41
CA GLN A 195 21.23 -5.56 -19.96
C GLN A 195 21.07 -5.30 -21.47
N THR A 196 20.65 -6.33 -22.21
CA THR A 196 20.43 -6.25 -23.65
C THR A 196 19.28 -5.31 -23.98
N VAL A 197 18.17 -5.40 -23.24
CA VAL A 197 16.98 -4.54 -23.38
C VAL A 197 17.34 -3.09 -23.05
N SER A 198 18.07 -2.83 -21.96
CA SER A 198 18.55 -1.49 -21.59
C SER A 198 19.41 -0.88 -22.68
N THR A 199 20.32 -1.65 -23.27
CA THR A 199 21.19 -1.18 -24.38
C THR A 199 20.37 -0.87 -25.63
N LYS A 200 19.40 -1.73 -25.96
CA LYS A 200 18.51 -1.53 -27.10
C LYS A 200 17.59 -0.32 -26.90
N GLN A 201 17.06 -0.13 -25.70
CA GLN A 201 16.24 1.02 -25.34
C GLN A 201 17.04 2.33 -25.45
N GLN A 202 18.31 2.34 -25.02
CA GLN A 202 19.21 3.47 -25.22
C GLN A 202 19.39 3.80 -26.71
N GLN A 203 19.62 2.80 -27.56
CA GLN A 203 19.77 3.00 -29.01
C GLN A 203 18.48 3.55 -29.64
N THR A 204 17.32 2.98 -29.29
CA THR A 204 16.02 3.46 -29.79
C THR A 204 15.75 4.89 -29.33
N PHE A 205 16.08 5.22 -28.08
CA PHE A 205 15.93 6.58 -27.55
C PHE A 205 16.85 7.57 -28.25
N GLN A 206 18.10 7.16 -28.55
CA GLN A 206 19.04 7.99 -29.30
C GLN A 206 18.50 8.29 -30.71
N GLN A 207 17.98 7.28 -31.41
CA GLN A 207 17.36 7.47 -32.72
C GLN A 207 16.13 8.38 -32.68
N PHE A 208 15.29 8.24 -31.64
CA PHE A 208 14.17 9.14 -31.42
C PHE A 208 14.64 10.58 -31.18
N SER A 209 15.65 10.78 -30.32
CA SER A 209 16.23 12.08 -30.01
C SER A 209 16.82 12.75 -31.26
N ASP A 210 17.57 12.00 -32.09
CA ASP A 210 18.13 12.50 -33.34
C ASP A 210 17.02 12.89 -34.34
N LYS A 211 15.95 12.10 -34.41
CA LYS A 211 14.80 12.41 -35.29
C LYS A 211 14.00 13.61 -34.80
N LEU A 212 13.82 13.74 -33.50
CA LEU A 212 13.18 14.89 -32.87
C LEU A 212 14.00 16.16 -33.11
N TRP A 213 15.33 16.07 -32.99
CA TRP A 213 16.26 17.16 -33.29
C TRP A 213 16.08 17.68 -34.72
N ILE A 214 16.12 16.77 -35.71
CA ILE A 214 15.93 17.14 -37.11
C ILE A 214 14.58 17.86 -37.32
N ARG A 215 13.51 17.38 -36.68
CA ARG A 215 12.18 18.01 -36.79
C ARG A 215 12.09 19.36 -36.10
N LEU A 216 12.70 19.53 -34.94
CA LEU A 216 12.72 20.82 -34.23
C LEU A 216 13.59 21.84 -34.97
N GLN A 217 14.70 21.41 -35.58
CA GLN A 217 15.54 22.24 -36.44
C GLN A 217 14.78 22.72 -37.68
N ASP A 218 14.05 21.82 -38.34
CA ASP A 218 13.22 22.13 -39.52
C ASP A 218 12.12 23.16 -39.19
N VAL A 219 11.51 23.06 -38.02
CA VAL A 219 10.55 24.06 -37.51
C VAL A 219 11.25 25.40 -37.23
N ALA A 220 12.43 25.38 -36.61
CA ALA A 220 13.21 26.59 -36.34
C ALA A 220 13.57 27.33 -37.64
N ASP A 221 14.01 26.58 -38.66
CA ASP A 221 14.36 27.11 -39.98
C ASP A 221 13.12 27.65 -40.73
N THR A 222 11.98 26.97 -40.61
CA THR A 222 10.72 27.40 -41.25
C THR A 222 10.15 28.67 -40.62
N ILE A 223 10.15 28.78 -39.28
CA ILE A 223 9.69 29.98 -38.57
C ILE A 223 10.55 31.19 -38.95
N ALA A 224 11.86 30.99 -39.10
CA ALA A 224 12.78 32.07 -39.48
C ALA A 224 12.60 32.54 -40.94
N LYS A 225 12.20 31.65 -41.84
CA LYS A 225 12.10 31.93 -43.28
C LYS A 225 10.73 32.48 -43.71
N SER A 226 9.63 31.94 -43.19
CA SER A 226 8.29 32.25 -43.71
C SER A 226 7.66 33.53 -43.16
N ALA A 227 7.96 33.96 -41.94
CA ALA A 227 7.23 35.09 -41.34
C ALA A 227 7.83 36.46 -41.70
N THR A 228 9.14 36.54 -41.95
CA THR A 228 9.87 37.80 -42.02
C THR A 228 10.20 38.23 -43.45
N GLU A 229 10.68 37.34 -44.31
CA GLU A 229 11.03 37.71 -45.70
C GLU A 229 9.80 37.97 -46.58
N GLU A 230 8.77 37.12 -46.50
CA GLU A 230 7.55 37.30 -47.31
C GLU A 230 6.76 38.55 -46.89
N VAL A 231 6.69 38.84 -45.59
CA VAL A 231 5.99 40.02 -45.07
C VAL A 231 6.72 41.30 -45.44
N ILE A 232 8.05 41.35 -45.28
CA ILE A 232 8.86 42.52 -45.69
C ILE A 232 8.72 42.76 -47.19
N LYS A 233 8.80 41.70 -48.01
CA LYS A 233 8.68 41.81 -49.46
C LYS A 233 7.29 42.30 -49.89
N ALA A 234 6.23 41.75 -49.30
CA ALA A 234 4.85 42.17 -49.58
C ALA A 234 4.58 43.63 -49.15
N LEU A 235 5.11 44.07 -47.99
CA LEU A 235 5.00 45.46 -47.55
C LEU A 235 5.72 46.41 -48.51
N ASN A 236 6.93 46.06 -48.95
CA ASN A 236 7.74 46.89 -49.83
C ASN A 236 7.09 47.04 -51.24
N ASP A 237 6.53 45.94 -51.77
CA ASP A 237 5.81 45.95 -53.04
C ASP A 237 4.53 46.81 -52.97
N VAL A 238 3.77 46.74 -51.86
CA VAL A 238 2.57 47.56 -51.63
C VAL A 238 2.93 49.05 -51.48
N ILE A 239 3.99 49.36 -50.74
CA ILE A 239 4.48 50.73 -50.56
C ILE A 239 4.90 51.33 -51.91
N THR A 240 5.62 50.57 -52.72
CA THR A 240 6.10 51.01 -54.05
C THR A 240 4.93 51.24 -55.00
N SER A 241 3.95 50.32 -55.01
CA SER A 241 2.74 50.45 -55.82
C SER A 241 1.88 51.66 -55.40
N PHE A 242 1.73 51.90 -54.10
CA PHE A 242 0.98 53.04 -53.58
C PHE A 242 1.64 54.39 -53.95
N ASN A 243 2.96 54.51 -53.85
CA ASN A 243 3.69 55.73 -54.20
C ASN A 243 3.60 56.08 -55.69
N ASN A 244 3.71 55.08 -56.58
CA ASN A 244 3.60 55.30 -58.02
C ASN A 244 2.18 55.76 -58.41
N ASN A 245 1.15 55.16 -57.79
CA ASN A 245 -0.24 55.46 -58.13
C ASN A 245 -0.70 56.86 -57.65
N LEU A 246 -0.08 57.41 -56.60
CA LEU A 246 -0.39 58.74 -56.06
C LEU A 246 0.06 59.87 -57.00
N ILE A 247 1.19 59.70 -57.69
CA ILE A 247 1.73 60.69 -58.64
C ILE A 247 0.90 60.72 -59.94
N GLU A 248 0.47 59.55 -60.41
CA GLU A 248 -0.21 59.40 -61.70
C GLU A 248 -1.69 59.82 -61.65
N GLN A 249 -2.45 59.39 -60.62
CA GLN A 249 -3.90 59.65 -60.58
C GLN A 249 -4.30 61.07 -60.14
N PHE A 250 -3.48 61.75 -59.35
CA PHE A 250 -3.79 63.13 -58.90
C PHE A 250 -3.35 64.21 -59.90
N GLY A 251 -2.32 63.95 -60.73
CA GLY A 251 -1.84 64.91 -61.73
C GLY A 251 -2.85 65.18 -62.87
N ASP A 252 -3.51 64.15 -63.38
CA ASP A 252 -4.45 64.27 -64.49
C ASP A 252 -5.80 64.90 -64.07
N ASN A 253 -6.23 64.70 -62.82
CA ASN A 253 -7.45 65.31 -62.31
C ASN A 253 -7.36 66.84 -62.17
N PHE A 254 -6.19 67.39 -61.84
CA PHE A 254 -6.01 68.85 -61.77
C PHE A 254 -5.98 69.52 -63.16
N LYS A 255 -5.50 68.83 -64.20
CA LYS A 255 -5.61 69.30 -65.59
C LYS A 255 -7.06 69.36 -66.07
N ALA A 256 -7.86 68.36 -65.73
CA ALA A 256 -9.29 68.34 -66.07
C ALA A 256 -10.10 69.45 -65.36
N LEU A 257 -9.71 69.80 -64.13
CA LEU A 257 -10.32 70.88 -63.36
C LEU A 257 -10.02 72.26 -63.97
N ASP A 258 -8.77 72.53 -64.37
CA ASP A 258 -8.37 73.79 -65.03
C ASP A 258 -9.13 74.02 -66.36
N GLU A 259 -9.27 72.97 -67.17
CA GLU A 259 -10.06 72.99 -68.42
C GLU A 259 -11.55 73.32 -68.17
N SER A 260 -12.12 72.79 -67.09
CA SER A 260 -13.53 73.00 -66.73
C SER A 260 -13.79 74.44 -66.27
N VAL A 261 -12.86 75.04 -65.52
CA VAL A 261 -12.95 76.45 -65.08
C VAL A 261 -12.82 77.40 -66.28
N LYS A 262 -11.96 77.12 -67.26
CA LYS A 262 -11.85 77.93 -68.50
C LYS A 262 -13.12 77.92 -69.34
N LYS A 263 -13.81 76.77 -69.44
CA LYS A 263 -15.10 76.68 -70.16
C LYS A 263 -16.21 77.50 -69.50
N LEU A 264 -16.20 77.60 -68.17
CA LEU A 264 -17.13 78.47 -67.42
C LEU A 264 -16.92 79.96 -67.75
N VAL A 265 -15.67 80.41 -67.87
CA VAL A 265 -15.34 81.80 -68.25
C VAL A 265 -15.83 82.11 -69.68
N VAL A 266 -15.70 81.16 -70.61
CA VAL A 266 -16.21 81.31 -71.99
C VAL A 266 -17.74 81.42 -72.03
N TRP A 267 -18.44 80.60 -71.24
CA TRP A 267 -19.90 80.67 -71.12
C TRP A 267 -20.36 82.02 -70.57
N GLN A 268 -19.66 82.54 -69.56
CA GLN A 268 -19.98 83.83 -68.95
C GLN A 268 -19.88 84.99 -69.94
N GLY A 269 -18.88 84.96 -70.84
CA GLY A 269 -18.75 85.93 -71.93
C GLY A 269 -19.91 85.86 -72.94
N LYS A 270 -20.34 84.65 -73.33
CA LYS A 270 -21.47 84.46 -74.26
C LYS A 270 -22.81 84.91 -73.65
N TYR A 271 -23.02 84.66 -72.36
CA TYR A 271 -24.22 85.10 -71.66
C TYR A 271 -24.32 86.64 -71.60
N GLY A 272 -23.19 87.34 -71.41
CA GLY A 272 -23.14 88.79 -71.48
C GLY A 272 -23.63 89.36 -72.82
N GLN A 273 -23.22 88.77 -73.94
CA GLN A 273 -23.70 89.17 -75.27
C GLN A 273 -25.21 88.93 -75.46
N GLN A 274 -25.73 87.85 -74.88
CA GLN A 274 -27.16 87.54 -74.96
C GLN A 274 -28.01 88.53 -74.16
N VAL A 275 -27.50 89.01 -73.02
CA VAL A 275 -28.14 90.06 -72.22
C VAL A 275 -28.13 91.39 -72.98
N ASP A 276 -27.04 91.77 -73.64
CA ASP A 276 -26.99 92.98 -74.48
C ASP A 276 -28.01 92.96 -75.62
N GLU A 277 -28.19 91.82 -76.27
CA GLU A 277 -29.20 91.66 -77.33
C GLU A 277 -30.62 91.72 -76.76
N MET A 278 -30.83 91.16 -75.56
CA MET A 278 -32.10 91.25 -74.85
C MET A 278 -32.40 92.71 -74.45
N VAL A 279 -31.40 93.50 -74.05
CA VAL A 279 -31.54 94.94 -73.76
C VAL A 279 -31.93 95.72 -75.02
N LYS A 280 -31.35 95.40 -76.19
CA LYS A 280 -31.78 95.99 -77.47
C LYS A 280 -33.25 95.67 -77.78
N GLN A 281 -33.67 94.42 -77.60
CA GLN A 281 -35.06 94.02 -77.82
C GLN A 281 -36.01 94.67 -76.81
N TYR A 282 -35.60 94.81 -75.55
CA TYR A 282 -36.35 95.58 -74.56
C TYR A 282 -36.43 97.05 -74.92
N THR A 283 -35.37 97.64 -75.48
CA THR A 283 -35.39 99.04 -75.94
C THR A 283 -36.35 99.20 -77.12
N LEU A 284 -36.39 98.25 -78.05
CA LEU A 284 -37.38 98.19 -79.12
C LEU A 284 -38.80 98.02 -78.58
N GLY A 285 -39.00 97.14 -77.59
CA GLY A 285 -40.28 96.95 -76.91
C GLY A 285 -40.74 98.19 -76.14
N VAL A 286 -39.82 98.87 -75.45
CA VAL A 286 -40.07 100.15 -74.78
C VAL A 286 -40.36 101.23 -75.80
N SER A 287 -39.72 101.24 -76.97
CA SER A 287 -40.03 102.17 -78.06
C SER A 287 -41.40 101.88 -78.68
N ALA A 288 -41.76 100.61 -78.85
CA ALA A 288 -43.10 100.20 -79.29
C ALA A 288 -44.16 100.54 -78.24
N ILE A 289 -43.84 100.43 -76.94
CA ILE A 289 -44.68 100.90 -75.84
C ILE A 289 -44.71 102.42 -75.80
N LYS A 290 -43.63 103.14 -76.12
CA LYS A 290 -43.59 104.59 -76.27
C LYS A 290 -44.45 105.02 -77.45
N GLN A 291 -44.46 104.25 -78.53
CA GLN A 291 -45.28 104.48 -79.71
C GLN A 291 -46.75 104.12 -79.43
N THR A 292 -47.00 103.08 -78.64
CA THR A 292 -48.34 102.72 -78.15
C THR A 292 -48.83 103.73 -77.13
N GLU A 293 -47.97 104.23 -76.25
CA GLU A 293 -48.20 105.37 -75.36
C GLU A 293 -48.47 106.61 -76.20
N THR A 294 -47.76 106.84 -77.30
CA THR A 294 -48.03 107.95 -78.24
C THR A 294 -49.36 107.74 -78.97
N SER A 295 -49.72 106.51 -79.31
CA SER A 295 -50.99 106.18 -79.98
C SER A 295 -52.17 106.21 -79.01
N VAL A 296 -52.00 105.74 -77.78
CA VAL A 296 -52.99 105.75 -76.70
C VAL A 296 -53.08 107.15 -76.10
N ALA A 297 -52.00 107.91 -76.05
CA ALA A 297 -52.01 109.34 -75.80
C ALA A 297 -52.67 110.08 -76.96
N ASN A 298 -52.47 109.70 -78.23
CA ASN A 298 -53.23 110.27 -79.36
C ASN A 298 -54.73 109.92 -79.31
N ILE A 299 -55.09 108.70 -78.89
CA ILE A 299 -56.48 108.25 -78.77
C ILE A 299 -57.14 108.87 -77.54
N SER A 300 -56.42 108.95 -76.42
CA SER A 300 -56.84 109.65 -75.21
C SER A 300 -56.89 111.15 -75.47
N ASP A 301 -55.98 111.74 -76.24
CA ASP A 301 -56.03 113.13 -76.72
C ASP A 301 -57.24 113.34 -77.62
N LYS A 302 -57.51 112.44 -78.59
CA LYS A 302 -58.69 112.57 -79.46
C LYS A 302 -60.01 112.28 -78.76
N SER A 303 -60.01 111.45 -77.72
CA SER A 303 -61.21 111.11 -76.95
C SER A 303 -61.44 112.05 -75.76
N SER A 304 -60.38 112.66 -75.22
CA SER A 304 -60.42 113.76 -74.25
C SER A 304 -60.74 115.08 -74.96
N GLN A 305 -60.28 115.27 -76.20
CA GLN A 305 -60.85 116.23 -77.15
C GLN A 305 -62.33 115.98 -77.40
N ILE A 306 -63.02 114.97 -76.87
CA ILE A 306 -64.49 115.00 -76.93
C ILE A 306 -65.05 115.91 -75.84
N ASN A 307 -64.46 115.93 -74.64
CA ASN A 307 -64.90 116.80 -73.55
C ASN A 307 -64.13 118.13 -73.47
N GLU A 308 -63.00 118.22 -74.15
CA GLU A 308 -62.28 119.46 -74.47
C GLU A 308 -62.62 119.99 -75.90
N THR A 309 -63.11 119.22 -76.88
CA THR A 309 -63.96 119.81 -77.94
C THR A 309 -65.36 120.13 -77.41
N MET A 310 -65.59 120.00 -76.10
CA MET A 310 -66.81 120.50 -75.43
C MET A 310 -66.55 121.49 -74.27
N LYS A 311 -65.36 121.51 -73.65
CA LYS A 311 -64.94 122.50 -72.62
C LYS A 311 -63.57 123.11 -72.87
N ASN A 312 -62.94 122.84 -74.00
CA ASN A 312 -61.89 123.62 -74.68
C ASN A 312 -62.38 124.12 -76.06
N LEU A 313 -63.57 123.66 -76.46
CA LEU A 313 -64.65 124.50 -76.97
C LEU A 313 -65.02 125.63 -76.00
N GLN A 314 -64.70 125.51 -74.70
CA GLN A 314 -65.08 126.51 -73.70
C GLN A 314 -63.93 127.11 -72.90
N GLU A 315 -62.79 126.43 -72.72
CA GLU A 315 -61.64 126.99 -72.01
C GLU A 315 -60.26 126.29 -72.21
N VAL A 316 -59.98 125.87 -73.45
CA VAL A 316 -58.63 125.97 -74.11
C VAL A 316 -58.23 127.43 -74.06
N MET A 317 -59.24 128.29 -73.93
CA MET A 317 -59.10 129.69 -73.59
C MET A 317 -58.33 129.99 -72.30
N GLN A 318 -58.15 129.12 -71.28
CA GLN A 318 -57.68 129.69 -70.00
C GLN A 318 -56.91 128.79 -69.03
N VAL A 319 -57.22 127.50 -68.84
CA VAL A 319 -56.77 126.81 -67.60
C VAL A 319 -55.73 125.71 -67.82
N ASN A 320 -55.47 125.29 -69.07
CA ASN A 320 -54.26 124.51 -69.34
C ASN A 320 -52.99 125.30 -68.94
N GLN A 321 -53.08 126.64 -68.97
CA GLN A 321 -52.07 127.60 -68.51
C GLN A 321 -51.69 127.44 -67.03
N GLU A 322 -52.61 127.02 -66.15
CA GLU A 322 -52.35 126.87 -64.71
C GLU A 322 -51.97 125.43 -64.32
N GLN A 323 -52.46 124.42 -65.05
CA GLN A 323 -52.17 123.01 -64.73
C GLN A 323 -50.77 122.55 -65.15
N VAL A 324 -50.10 123.23 -66.09
CA VAL A 324 -48.66 123.08 -66.33
C VAL A 324 -47.85 123.39 -65.06
N GLU A 325 -48.31 124.34 -64.24
CA GLU A 325 -47.59 124.77 -63.05
C GLU A 325 -47.67 123.73 -61.92
N THR A 326 -48.80 123.01 -61.81
CA THR A 326 -48.99 121.96 -60.79
C THR A 326 -48.38 120.60 -61.19
N LEU A 327 -48.09 120.37 -62.48
CA LEU A 327 -47.33 119.21 -62.96
C LEU A 327 -45.87 119.21 -62.46
N GLY A 328 -45.32 120.37 -62.09
CA GLY A 328 -43.97 120.51 -61.54
C GLY A 328 -43.75 119.75 -60.21
N GLY A 329 -44.79 119.56 -59.40
CA GLY A 329 -44.70 118.86 -58.11
C GLY A 329 -44.56 117.35 -58.23
N HIS A 330 -45.29 116.72 -59.16
CA HIS A 330 -45.23 115.26 -59.37
C HIS A 330 -43.95 114.82 -60.13
N LEU A 331 -43.36 115.72 -60.93
CA LEU A 331 -42.01 115.54 -61.49
C LEU A 331 -40.89 115.55 -60.42
N GLY A 332 -41.10 116.18 -59.26
CA GLY A 332 -40.12 116.21 -58.16
C GLY A 332 -39.91 114.86 -57.46
N ALA A 333 -41.00 114.14 -57.17
CA ALA A 333 -40.92 112.79 -56.56
C ALA A 333 -40.35 111.74 -57.55
N PHE A 334 -40.65 111.87 -58.85
CA PHE A 334 -40.03 111.04 -59.89
C PHE A 334 -38.54 111.37 -60.11
N LYS A 335 -38.13 112.64 -59.90
CA LYS A 335 -36.73 113.07 -59.89
C LYS A 335 -35.96 112.41 -58.73
N GLU A 336 -36.53 112.36 -57.52
CA GLU A 336 -35.92 111.68 -56.37
C GLU A 336 -35.78 110.15 -56.56
N MET A 337 -36.81 109.48 -57.08
CA MET A 337 -36.76 108.04 -57.37
C MET A 337 -35.77 107.70 -58.49
N ARG A 338 -35.72 108.54 -59.54
CA ARG A 338 -34.70 108.45 -60.60
C ARG A 338 -33.31 108.68 -60.02
N ASP A 339 -33.12 109.66 -59.14
CA ASP A 339 -31.81 109.97 -58.56
C ASP A 339 -31.33 108.83 -57.64
N HIS A 340 -32.20 108.22 -56.82
CA HIS A 340 -31.85 107.04 -56.02
C HIS A 340 -31.64 105.77 -56.85
N ALA A 341 -32.37 105.58 -57.96
CA ALA A 341 -32.15 104.46 -58.88
C ALA A 341 -30.84 104.63 -59.68
N ILE A 342 -30.50 105.86 -60.08
CA ILE A 342 -29.21 106.20 -60.71
C ILE A 342 -28.05 106.04 -59.72
N GLU A 343 -28.26 106.31 -58.42
CA GLU A 343 -27.26 106.07 -57.36
C GLU A 343 -27.12 104.57 -56.99
N ALA A 344 -28.18 103.76 -57.09
CA ALA A 344 -28.15 102.34 -56.76
C ALA A 344 -27.37 101.49 -57.79
N VAL A 345 -27.39 101.86 -59.08
CA VAL A 345 -26.68 101.14 -60.15
C VAL A 345 -25.14 101.09 -59.94
N PRO A 346 -24.44 102.19 -59.64
CA PRO A 346 -23.01 102.15 -59.33
C PRO A 346 -22.72 101.44 -58.00
N VAL A 347 -23.63 101.48 -57.02
CA VAL A 347 -23.50 100.70 -55.77
C VAL A 347 -23.56 99.20 -56.04
N ILE A 348 -24.52 98.74 -56.85
CA ILE A 348 -24.63 97.34 -57.28
C ILE A 348 -23.39 96.92 -58.09
N HIS A 349 -22.92 97.75 -59.03
CA HIS A 349 -21.72 97.46 -59.81
C HIS A 349 -20.46 97.37 -58.92
N LYS A 350 -20.34 98.26 -57.93
CA LYS A 350 -19.24 98.23 -56.95
C LYS A 350 -19.33 96.98 -56.06
N GLN A 351 -20.52 96.62 -55.59
CA GLN A 351 -20.71 95.45 -54.74
C GLN A 351 -20.50 94.13 -55.49
N VAL A 352 -20.91 94.03 -56.75
CA VAL A 352 -20.60 92.88 -57.63
C VAL A 352 -19.10 92.77 -57.85
N LYS A 353 -18.38 93.88 -58.03
CA LYS A 353 -16.91 93.86 -58.13
C LYS A 353 -16.24 93.38 -56.84
N VAL A 354 -16.74 93.80 -55.68
CA VAL A 354 -16.26 93.34 -54.37
C VAL A 354 -16.52 91.84 -54.20
N ILE A 355 -17.72 91.34 -54.53
CA ILE A 355 -18.05 89.92 -54.45
C ILE A 355 -17.15 89.07 -55.38
N VAL A 356 -16.92 89.52 -56.62
CA VAL A 356 -16.03 88.80 -57.56
C VAL A 356 -14.59 88.77 -57.03
N ASN A 357 -14.13 89.86 -56.43
CA ASN A 357 -12.80 89.93 -55.82
C ASN A 357 -12.69 89.06 -54.56
N ASP A 358 -13.72 89.01 -53.72
CA ASP A 358 -13.76 88.20 -52.50
C ASP A 358 -13.86 86.71 -52.83
N ILE A 359 -14.61 86.32 -53.87
CA ILE A 359 -14.61 84.95 -54.40
C ILE A 359 -13.23 84.59 -54.94
N GLY A 360 -12.57 85.49 -55.67
CA GLY A 360 -11.19 85.29 -56.13
C GLY A 360 -10.22 85.02 -54.98
N LYS A 361 -10.27 85.84 -53.92
CA LYS A 361 -9.47 85.65 -52.70
C LYS A 361 -9.82 84.36 -51.96
N ALA A 362 -11.09 83.97 -51.90
CA ALA A 362 -11.50 82.72 -51.28
C ALA A 362 -10.96 81.50 -52.04
N VAL A 363 -11.01 81.54 -53.38
CA VAL A 363 -10.42 80.49 -54.24
C VAL A 363 -8.91 80.41 -54.06
N ASP A 364 -8.21 81.55 -53.98
CA ASP A 364 -6.77 81.56 -53.70
C ASP A 364 -6.45 81.01 -52.30
N THR A 365 -7.25 81.35 -51.29
CA THR A 365 -7.10 80.82 -49.92
C THR A 365 -7.31 79.30 -49.87
N VAL A 366 -8.34 78.80 -50.57
CA VAL A 366 -8.60 77.35 -50.69
C VAL A 366 -7.46 76.65 -51.43
N LYS A 367 -6.93 77.25 -52.51
CA LYS A 367 -5.79 76.70 -53.25
C LYS A 367 -4.55 76.58 -52.36
N VAL A 368 -4.22 77.61 -51.59
CA VAL A 368 -3.08 77.58 -50.65
C VAL A 368 -3.31 76.52 -49.56
N GLY A 369 -4.47 76.53 -48.91
CA GLY A 369 -4.79 75.56 -47.85
C GLY A 369 -4.82 74.11 -48.33
N PHE A 370 -5.23 73.87 -49.58
CA PHE A 370 -5.24 72.53 -50.18
C PHE A 370 -3.83 72.03 -50.52
N VAL A 371 -2.96 72.92 -51.02
CA VAL A 371 -1.55 72.60 -51.29
C VAL A 371 -0.81 72.31 -49.98
N GLU A 372 -1.00 73.12 -48.94
CA GLU A 372 -0.43 72.90 -47.61
C GLU A 372 -0.93 71.58 -47.00
N SER A 373 -2.23 71.32 -47.04
CA SER A 373 -2.80 70.05 -46.53
C SER A 373 -2.27 68.83 -47.28
N THR A 374 -2.06 68.94 -48.60
CA THR A 374 -1.50 67.84 -49.41
C THR A 374 -0.01 67.61 -49.07
N ALA A 375 0.74 68.69 -48.83
CA ALA A 375 2.13 68.60 -48.39
C ALA A 375 2.24 67.96 -47.00
N ASP A 376 1.40 68.36 -46.05
CA ASP A 376 1.35 67.80 -44.69
C ASP A 376 0.91 66.34 -44.68
N PHE A 377 -0.08 65.99 -45.51
CA PHE A 377 -0.50 64.60 -45.70
C PHE A 377 0.63 63.74 -46.29
N THR A 378 1.31 64.23 -47.33
CA THR A 378 2.45 63.54 -47.95
C THR A 378 3.58 63.32 -46.95
N LYS A 379 3.88 64.34 -46.12
CA LYS A 379 4.86 64.24 -45.04
C LYS A 379 4.45 63.20 -44.00
N SER A 380 3.19 63.22 -43.56
CA SER A 380 2.67 62.26 -42.56
C SER A 380 2.69 60.82 -43.07
N VAL A 381 2.36 60.60 -44.34
CA VAL A 381 2.47 59.29 -45.01
C VAL A 381 3.93 58.84 -45.07
N LYS A 382 4.86 59.73 -45.43
CA LYS A 382 6.29 59.42 -45.47
C LYS A 382 6.84 59.05 -44.09
N GLU A 383 6.54 59.84 -43.05
CA GLU A 383 6.96 59.55 -41.67
C GLU A 383 6.36 58.25 -41.14
N THR A 384 5.10 57.97 -41.45
CA THR A 384 4.44 56.70 -41.09
C THR A 384 5.13 55.52 -41.77
N ASN A 385 5.49 55.68 -43.04
CA ASN A 385 6.17 54.65 -43.81
C ASN A 385 7.57 54.37 -43.25
N GLU A 386 8.36 55.42 -42.97
CA GLU A 386 9.68 55.28 -42.34
C GLU A 386 9.60 54.56 -40.97
N ARG A 387 8.58 54.86 -40.17
CA ARG A 387 8.33 54.16 -38.89
C ARG A 387 7.89 52.72 -39.08
N LEU A 388 7.05 52.42 -40.08
CA LEU A 388 6.65 51.05 -40.41
C LEU A 388 7.85 50.23 -40.89
N THR A 389 8.70 50.80 -41.75
CA THR A 389 9.97 50.17 -42.16
C THR A 389 10.86 49.91 -40.94
N GLY A 390 11.08 50.90 -40.07
CA GLY A 390 11.88 50.71 -38.86
C GLY A 390 11.32 49.66 -37.90
N THR A 391 9.99 49.59 -37.76
CA THR A 391 9.32 48.53 -36.98
C THR A 391 9.52 47.16 -37.62
N SER A 392 9.43 47.08 -38.96
CA SER A 392 9.65 45.85 -39.71
C SER A 392 11.10 45.35 -39.60
N ASP A 393 12.07 46.26 -39.63
CA ASP A 393 13.49 45.94 -39.43
C ASP A 393 13.75 45.42 -38.00
N GLU A 394 13.16 46.05 -36.99
CA GLU A 394 13.28 45.60 -35.59
C GLU A 394 12.58 44.25 -35.37
N ILE A 395 11.41 44.00 -35.99
CA ILE A 395 10.76 42.68 -36.01
C ILE A 395 11.69 41.65 -36.66
N GLY A 396 12.33 41.98 -37.78
CA GLY A 396 13.31 41.11 -38.45
C GLY A 396 14.48 40.75 -37.52
N LYS A 397 15.04 41.75 -36.84
CA LYS A 397 16.14 41.58 -35.88
C LYS A 397 15.73 40.72 -34.68
N GLN A 398 14.59 41.02 -34.05
CA GLN A 398 14.07 40.24 -32.92
C GLN A 398 13.76 38.79 -33.33
N THR A 399 13.22 38.58 -34.53
CA THR A 399 12.99 37.22 -35.06
C THR A 399 14.29 36.45 -35.23
N GLY A 400 15.37 37.11 -35.68
CA GLY A 400 16.71 36.53 -35.71
C GLY A 400 17.23 36.12 -34.33
N VAL A 401 17.05 36.98 -33.32
CA VAL A 401 17.43 36.66 -31.92
C VAL A 401 16.63 35.48 -31.36
N ILE A 402 15.31 35.44 -31.61
CA ILE A 402 14.45 34.32 -31.20
C ILE A 402 14.91 33.02 -31.86
N ARG A 403 15.29 33.06 -33.15
CA ARG A 403 15.83 31.89 -33.86
C ARG A 403 17.10 31.37 -33.20
N ASP A 404 18.05 32.26 -32.90
CA ASP A 404 19.32 31.87 -32.29
C ASP A 404 19.10 31.30 -30.88
N HIS A 405 18.20 31.92 -30.10
CA HIS A 405 17.87 31.43 -28.77
C HIS A 405 17.16 30.07 -28.82
N PHE A 406 16.19 29.89 -29.71
CA PHE A 406 15.50 28.63 -29.91
C PHE A 406 16.46 27.52 -30.36
N HIS A 407 17.35 27.81 -31.32
CA HIS A 407 18.39 26.87 -31.76
C HIS A 407 19.31 26.47 -30.60
N SER A 408 19.75 27.43 -29.79
CA SER A 408 20.58 27.17 -28.61
C SER A 408 19.85 26.31 -27.57
N THR A 409 18.62 26.65 -27.21
CA THR A 409 17.82 25.88 -26.24
C THR A 409 17.54 24.46 -26.71
N VAL A 410 17.19 24.27 -27.98
CA VAL A 410 16.98 22.92 -28.52
C VAL A 410 18.31 22.15 -28.47
N THR A 411 19.44 22.79 -28.80
CA THR A 411 20.77 22.13 -28.80
C THR A 411 21.12 21.65 -27.40
N GLU A 412 20.91 22.51 -26.41
CA GLU A 412 21.19 22.25 -25.01
C GLU A 412 20.27 21.17 -24.44
N LEU A 413 18.96 21.22 -24.76
CA LEU A 413 18.02 20.15 -24.43
C LEU A 413 18.45 18.81 -25.02
N ASN A 414 18.89 18.80 -26.28
CA ASN A 414 19.34 17.58 -26.93
C ASN A 414 20.59 17.00 -26.25
N ALA A 415 21.56 17.85 -25.92
CA ALA A 415 22.76 17.45 -25.17
C ALA A 415 22.41 16.88 -23.80
N ASN A 416 21.53 17.56 -23.04
CA ASN A 416 21.09 17.10 -21.72
C ASN A 416 20.34 15.76 -21.79
N VAL A 417 19.47 15.58 -22.78
CA VAL A 417 18.75 14.32 -23.00
C VAL A 417 19.70 13.17 -23.34
N ARG A 418 20.74 13.42 -24.16
CA ARG A 418 21.78 12.41 -24.43
C ARG A 418 22.59 12.07 -23.19
N ASP A 419 23.01 13.06 -22.41
CA ASP A 419 23.77 12.86 -21.18
C ASP A 419 22.95 12.05 -20.15
N MET A 420 21.67 12.39 -19.98
CA MET A 420 20.75 11.64 -19.12
C MET A 420 20.60 10.18 -19.58
N ALA A 421 20.42 9.94 -20.89
CA ALA A 421 20.33 8.58 -21.42
C ALA A 421 21.62 7.79 -21.22
N ALA A 422 22.79 8.43 -21.38
CA ALA A 422 24.08 7.81 -21.14
C ALA A 422 24.30 7.48 -19.65
N LYS A 423 23.94 8.40 -18.75
CA LYS A 423 24.00 8.19 -17.29
C LYS A 423 23.08 7.05 -16.85
N MET A 424 21.81 7.06 -17.28
CA MET A 424 20.87 5.96 -17.01
C MET A 424 21.40 4.61 -17.48
N ALA A 425 21.99 4.54 -18.68
CA ALA A 425 22.55 3.30 -19.20
C ALA A 425 23.73 2.80 -18.36
N ASN A 426 24.61 3.72 -17.94
CA ASN A 426 25.74 3.40 -17.07
C ASN A 426 25.29 2.96 -15.67
N GLU A 427 24.32 3.65 -15.06
CA GLU A 427 23.75 3.29 -13.76
C GLU A 427 23.02 1.94 -13.81
N SER A 428 22.23 1.69 -14.86
CA SER A 428 21.59 0.39 -15.10
C SER A 428 22.62 -0.75 -15.18
N LYS A 429 23.72 -0.52 -15.91
CA LYS A 429 24.85 -1.47 -16.00
C LYS A 429 25.54 -1.69 -14.65
N ALA A 430 25.75 -0.62 -13.88
CA ALA A 430 26.32 -0.71 -12.55
C ALA A 430 25.41 -1.50 -11.60
N LEU A 431 24.12 -1.20 -11.58
CA LEU A 431 23.11 -1.91 -10.78
C LEU A 431 23.05 -3.41 -11.15
N SER A 432 23.06 -3.71 -12.44
CA SER A 432 23.12 -5.09 -12.96
C SER A 432 24.34 -5.84 -12.43
N SER A 433 25.53 -5.20 -12.49
CA SER A 433 26.76 -5.77 -11.93
C SER A 433 26.66 -5.99 -10.42
N THR A 434 26.18 -5.01 -9.67
CA THR A 434 26.05 -5.12 -8.21
C THR A 434 25.07 -6.21 -7.82
N LEU A 435 23.93 -6.34 -8.51
CA LEU A 435 22.97 -7.43 -8.29
C LEU A 435 23.58 -8.79 -8.62
N GLN A 436 24.37 -8.89 -9.68
CA GLN A 436 25.08 -10.12 -10.03
C GLN A 436 26.10 -10.52 -8.96
N ASP A 437 26.89 -9.56 -8.46
CA ASP A 437 27.89 -9.80 -7.42
C ASP A 437 27.23 -10.17 -6.08
N ALA A 438 26.15 -9.48 -5.70
CA ALA A 438 25.36 -9.82 -4.51
C ALA A 438 24.77 -11.23 -4.60
N ASN A 439 24.29 -11.63 -5.79
CA ASN A 439 23.76 -12.97 -6.01
C ASN A 439 24.86 -14.04 -5.91
N LYS A 440 26.04 -13.81 -6.53
CA LYS A 440 27.20 -14.70 -6.39
C LYS A 440 27.64 -14.84 -4.93
N GLN A 441 27.68 -13.73 -4.18
CA GLN A 441 28.03 -13.75 -2.77
C GLN A 441 27.01 -14.56 -1.95
N THR A 442 25.71 -14.35 -2.20
CA THR A 442 24.63 -15.08 -1.52
C THR A 442 24.75 -16.59 -1.77
N ILE A 443 25.07 -17.02 -3.00
CA ILE A 443 25.31 -18.44 -3.31
C ILE A 443 26.53 -18.97 -2.57
N ALA A 444 27.62 -18.19 -2.50
CA ALA A 444 28.83 -18.58 -1.78
C ALA A 444 28.54 -18.75 -0.28
N ASP A 445 27.80 -17.81 0.33
CA ASP A 445 27.40 -17.86 1.74
C ASP A 445 26.48 -19.06 2.02
N ILE A 446 25.49 -19.29 1.17
CA ILE A 446 24.60 -20.46 1.26
C ILE A 446 25.40 -21.76 1.16
N SER A 447 26.34 -21.84 0.22
CA SER A 447 27.22 -23.02 0.06
C SER A 447 28.14 -23.24 1.26
N HIS A 448 28.59 -22.15 1.89
CA HIS A 448 29.41 -22.21 3.11
C HIS A 448 28.58 -22.72 4.30
N VAL A 449 27.38 -22.17 4.50
CA VAL A 449 26.44 -22.65 5.53
C VAL A 449 26.08 -24.11 5.31
N GLN A 450 25.85 -24.54 4.06
CA GLN A 450 25.62 -25.94 3.70
C GLN A 450 26.76 -26.83 4.20
N LYS A 451 28.00 -26.45 3.92
CA LYS A 451 29.17 -27.22 4.34
C LYS A 451 29.24 -27.32 5.87
N ILE A 452 28.99 -26.23 6.58
CA ILE A 452 28.95 -26.23 8.05
C ILE A 452 27.88 -27.19 8.58
N VAL A 453 26.66 -27.13 8.04
CA VAL A 453 25.54 -27.97 8.50
C VAL A 453 25.83 -29.44 8.23
N VAL A 454 26.31 -29.79 7.03
CA VAL A 454 26.69 -31.17 6.68
C VAL A 454 27.81 -31.67 7.59
N ASP A 455 28.89 -30.90 7.75
CA ASP A 455 30.02 -31.26 8.61
C ASP A 455 29.59 -31.36 10.09
N SER A 456 28.63 -30.54 10.53
CA SER A 456 28.08 -30.60 11.90
C SER A 456 27.26 -31.87 12.11
N VAL A 457 26.42 -32.24 11.13
CA VAL A 457 25.59 -33.45 11.22
C VAL A 457 26.46 -34.69 11.16
N GLU A 458 27.49 -34.72 10.31
CA GLU A 458 28.43 -35.85 10.25
C GLU A 458 29.24 -35.99 11.56
N ARG A 459 29.69 -34.87 12.15
CA ARG A 459 30.36 -34.88 13.46
C ARG A 459 29.43 -35.35 14.57
N MET A 460 28.20 -34.84 14.60
CA MET A 460 27.18 -35.25 15.57
C MET A 460 26.89 -36.74 15.46
N GLN A 461 26.77 -37.26 14.23
CA GLN A 461 26.58 -38.69 13.97
C GLN A 461 27.74 -39.52 14.55
N LYS A 462 28.99 -39.16 14.25
CA LYS A 462 30.17 -39.86 14.78
C LYS A 462 30.27 -39.79 16.30
N GLN A 463 29.98 -38.63 16.90
CA GLN A 463 29.93 -38.51 18.36
C GLN A 463 28.83 -39.38 18.97
N PHE A 464 27.65 -39.41 18.37
CA PHE A 464 26.55 -40.24 18.85
C PHE A 464 26.87 -41.73 18.77
N GLU A 465 27.49 -42.18 17.68
CA GLU A 465 27.90 -43.57 17.51
C GLU A 465 28.92 -43.97 18.60
N ASN A 466 29.93 -43.12 18.84
CA ASN A 466 30.92 -43.36 19.90
C ASN A 466 30.28 -43.37 21.30
N VAL A 467 29.42 -42.40 21.63
CA VAL A 467 28.76 -42.31 22.94
C VAL A 467 27.81 -43.49 23.15
N LEU A 468 27.07 -43.91 22.12
CA LEU A 468 26.22 -45.09 22.19
C LEU A 468 27.03 -46.35 22.50
N GLU A 469 28.16 -46.54 21.82
CA GLU A 469 29.03 -47.68 22.06
C GLU A 469 29.66 -47.64 23.46
N GLU A 470 30.06 -46.46 23.94
CA GLU A 470 30.59 -46.27 25.29
C GLU A 470 29.54 -46.58 26.37
N ILE A 471 28.30 -46.10 26.19
CA ILE A 471 27.16 -46.41 27.08
C ILE A 471 26.87 -47.91 27.07
N PHE A 472 26.85 -48.56 25.91
CA PHE A 472 26.63 -50.00 25.82
C PHE A 472 27.69 -50.80 26.56
N GLN A 473 28.96 -50.44 26.39
CA GLN A 473 30.05 -51.12 27.08
C GLN A 473 30.01 -50.87 28.59
N ALA A 474 29.73 -49.63 29.02
CA ALA A 474 29.60 -49.27 30.43
C ALA A 474 28.43 -50.01 31.10
N GLN A 475 27.27 -50.04 30.45
CA GLN A 475 26.09 -50.73 30.93
C GLN A 475 26.31 -52.25 31.01
N THR A 476 26.91 -52.85 29.98
CA THR A 476 27.25 -54.29 29.98
C THR A 476 28.22 -54.63 31.11
N ARG A 477 29.23 -53.78 31.34
CA ARG A 477 30.14 -53.94 32.48
C ARG A 477 29.41 -53.87 33.81
N GLU A 478 28.49 -52.92 33.97
CA GLU A 478 27.83 -52.71 35.26
C GLU A 478 26.76 -53.75 35.56
N VAL A 479 26.04 -54.23 34.54
CA VAL A 479 25.21 -55.44 34.63
C VAL A 479 26.08 -56.65 34.99
N GLY A 480 27.28 -56.79 34.39
CA GLY A 480 28.20 -57.87 34.74
C GLY A 480 28.75 -57.80 36.17
N LYS A 481 29.06 -56.59 36.67
CA LYS A 481 29.51 -56.40 38.06
C LYS A 481 28.40 -56.68 39.06
N THR A 482 27.20 -56.18 38.80
CA THR A 482 26.04 -56.44 39.66
C THR A 482 25.72 -57.93 39.71
N PHE A 483 25.75 -58.64 38.58
CA PHE A 483 25.60 -60.11 38.56
C PHE A 483 26.66 -60.83 39.40
N LYS A 484 27.93 -60.47 39.25
CA LYS A 484 29.03 -61.06 40.04
C LYS A 484 28.88 -60.79 41.53
N ALA A 485 28.49 -59.57 41.91
CA ALA A 485 28.26 -59.23 43.31
C ALA A 485 27.08 -60.02 43.90
N LEU A 486 26.01 -60.22 43.11
CA LEU A 486 24.86 -61.03 43.51
C LEU A 486 25.25 -62.51 43.66
N GLU A 487 26.06 -63.04 42.75
CA GLU A 487 26.61 -64.41 42.82
C GLU A 487 27.49 -64.61 44.06
N GLU A 488 28.37 -63.65 44.36
CA GLU A 488 29.27 -63.69 45.51
C GLU A 488 28.51 -63.60 46.84
N GLU A 489 27.53 -62.71 46.93
CA GLU A 489 26.66 -62.59 48.11
C GLU A 489 25.82 -63.85 48.32
N MET A 490 25.31 -64.45 47.24
CA MET A 490 24.59 -65.73 47.30
C MET A 490 25.50 -66.86 47.78
N LYS A 491 26.73 -66.94 47.25
CA LYS A 491 27.71 -67.93 47.68
C LYS A 491 28.07 -67.78 49.16
N ASN A 492 28.21 -66.55 49.64
CA ASN A 492 28.46 -66.26 51.05
C ASN A 492 27.24 -66.62 51.92
N ALA A 493 26.02 -66.29 51.50
CA ALA A 493 24.80 -66.63 52.23
C ALA A 493 24.59 -68.15 52.34
N VAL A 494 24.79 -68.88 51.23
CA VAL A 494 24.71 -70.36 51.20
C VAL A 494 25.85 -70.97 52.01
N GLY A 495 27.07 -70.45 51.91
CA GLY A 495 28.22 -70.92 52.70
C GLY A 495 28.04 -70.72 54.20
N ASN A 496 27.54 -69.55 54.63
CA ASN A 496 27.23 -69.27 56.03
C ASN A 496 26.09 -70.15 56.54
N THR A 497 25.08 -70.42 55.70
CA THR A 497 24.01 -71.36 56.03
C THR A 497 24.56 -72.79 56.17
N GLY A 498 25.43 -73.22 55.26
CA GLY A 498 26.11 -74.52 55.34
C GLY A 498 26.93 -74.68 56.61
N ASN A 499 27.71 -73.64 56.98
CA ASN A 499 28.46 -73.62 58.23
C ASN A 499 27.55 -73.68 59.47
N ALA A 500 26.43 -72.95 59.47
CA ALA A 500 25.47 -72.96 60.57
C ALA A 500 24.75 -74.33 60.69
N VAL A 501 24.47 -74.98 59.55
CA VAL A 501 23.92 -76.35 59.52
C VAL A 501 24.95 -77.36 60.03
N ASP A 502 26.22 -77.27 59.62
CA ASP A 502 27.31 -78.12 60.13
C ASP A 502 27.49 -77.94 61.65
N GLU A 503 27.42 -76.70 62.14
CA GLU A 503 27.48 -76.41 63.58
C GLU A 503 26.27 -76.99 64.32
N GLN A 504 25.06 -76.91 63.75
CA GLN A 504 23.88 -77.57 64.30
C GLN A 504 24.01 -79.10 64.31
N ILE A 505 24.51 -79.71 63.22
CA ILE A 505 24.73 -81.15 63.15
C ILE A 505 25.73 -81.57 64.22
N LYS A 506 26.84 -80.83 64.37
CA LYS A 506 27.85 -81.10 65.39
C LYS A 506 27.29 -80.97 66.82
N ASN A 507 26.47 -79.95 67.08
CA ASN A 507 25.79 -79.80 68.37
C ASN A 507 24.80 -80.96 68.63
N ILE A 508 24.14 -81.49 67.59
CA ILE A 508 23.30 -82.68 67.68
C ILE A 508 24.15 -83.93 67.94
N GLU A 509 25.29 -84.08 67.28
CA GLU A 509 26.25 -85.18 67.51
C GLU A 509 26.77 -85.18 68.95
N ASP A 510 27.15 -84.01 69.49
CA ASP A 510 27.62 -83.88 70.87
C ASP A 510 26.49 -84.18 71.88
N ALA A 511 25.28 -83.66 71.65
CA ALA A 511 24.12 -83.93 72.49
C ALA A 511 23.69 -85.41 72.45
N THR A 512 23.79 -86.05 71.28
CA THR A 512 23.47 -87.48 71.13
C THR A 512 24.55 -88.36 71.76
N ALA A 513 25.83 -87.99 71.68
CA ALA A 513 26.91 -88.69 72.39
C ALA A 513 26.76 -88.60 73.92
N GLU A 514 26.34 -87.44 74.44
CA GLU A 514 26.03 -87.25 75.87
C GLU A 514 24.81 -88.10 76.30
N GLN A 515 23.76 -88.12 75.49
CA GLN A 515 22.58 -88.99 75.69
C GLN A 515 22.95 -90.48 75.70
N ILE A 516 23.75 -90.94 74.74
CA ILE A 516 24.21 -92.34 74.68
C ILE A 516 25.05 -92.68 75.93
N THR A 517 25.90 -91.76 76.38
CA THR A 517 26.72 -91.93 77.59
C THR A 517 25.86 -92.02 78.85
N ASN A 518 24.84 -91.17 78.96
CA ASN A 518 23.88 -91.21 80.08
C ASN A 518 23.08 -92.51 80.09
N VAL A 519 22.58 -92.96 78.92
CA VAL A 519 21.87 -94.24 78.78
C VAL A 519 22.78 -95.43 79.12
N MET A 520 24.04 -95.41 78.68
CA MET A 520 25.04 -96.43 79.05
C MET A 520 25.32 -96.48 80.55
N ASN A 521 25.40 -95.32 81.22
CA ASN A 521 25.57 -95.24 82.67
C ASN A 521 24.32 -95.73 83.44
N GLU A 522 23.12 -95.41 82.97
CA GLU A 522 21.88 -95.95 83.56
C GLU A 522 21.78 -97.47 83.35
N MET A 523 22.13 -97.98 82.18
CA MET A 523 22.21 -99.42 81.92
C MET A 523 23.27 -100.09 82.82
N GLY A 524 24.42 -99.45 83.04
CA GLY A 524 25.45 -99.94 83.98
C GLY A 524 24.96 -100.01 85.43
N ARG A 525 24.20 -99.00 85.89
CA ARG A 525 23.56 -99.02 87.22
C ARG A 525 22.48 -100.10 87.31
N ALA A 526 21.66 -100.28 86.28
CA ALA A 526 20.64 -101.32 86.23
C ALA A 526 21.24 -102.74 86.25
N LEU A 527 22.32 -102.97 85.48
CA LEU A 527 23.05 -104.24 85.47
C LEU A 527 23.73 -104.52 86.82
N SER A 528 24.31 -103.51 87.46
CA SER A 528 24.88 -103.63 88.81
C SER A 528 23.82 -103.98 89.87
N SER A 529 22.64 -103.35 89.79
CA SER A 529 21.49 -103.64 90.64
C SER A 529 20.96 -105.08 90.43
N ILE A 530 20.90 -105.55 89.18
CA ILE A 530 20.51 -106.94 88.85
C ILE A 530 21.54 -107.93 89.44
N ALA A 531 22.83 -107.66 89.29
CA ALA A 531 23.89 -108.51 89.85
C ALA A 531 23.81 -108.58 91.39
N GLN A 532 23.60 -107.46 92.08
CA GLN A 532 23.40 -107.46 93.54
C GLN A 532 22.16 -108.24 93.98
N LYS A 533 21.06 -108.12 93.23
CA LYS A 533 19.83 -108.87 93.50
C LYS A 533 20.03 -110.37 93.27
N PHE A 534 20.74 -110.74 92.21
CA PHE A 534 21.09 -112.13 91.91
C PHE A 534 21.96 -112.74 93.01
N THR A 535 22.99 -112.04 93.50
CA THR A 535 23.84 -112.50 94.62
C THR A 535 23.03 -112.67 95.91
N LYS A 536 22.11 -111.75 96.19
CA LYS A 536 21.22 -111.82 97.37
C LYS A 536 20.27 -113.01 97.29
N ASP A 537 19.67 -113.25 96.13
CA ASP A 537 18.75 -114.37 95.91
C ASP A 537 19.50 -115.72 95.95
N TYR A 538 20.72 -115.79 95.40
CA TYR A 538 21.58 -116.97 95.47
C TYR A 538 22.03 -117.29 96.91
N SER A 539 22.39 -116.26 97.70
CA SER A 539 22.72 -116.42 99.12
C SER A 539 21.52 -116.92 99.93
N LYS A 540 20.30 -116.45 99.62
CA LYS A 540 19.08 -116.89 100.28
C LYS A 540 18.75 -118.37 99.97
N LEU A 541 18.95 -118.79 98.72
CA LEU A 541 18.77 -120.18 98.29
C LEU A 541 19.77 -121.13 98.95
N VAL A 542 21.03 -120.73 99.10
CA VAL A 542 22.07 -121.53 99.77
C VAL A 542 21.79 -121.70 101.26
N ASN A 543 21.28 -120.65 101.94
CA ASN A 543 20.88 -120.75 103.34
C ASN A 543 19.64 -121.66 103.54
N GLU A 544 18.63 -121.58 102.68
CA GLU A 544 17.48 -122.50 102.69
C GLU A 544 17.90 -123.96 102.41
N MET A 545 18.89 -124.19 101.53
CA MET A 545 19.46 -125.53 101.33
C MET A 545 20.25 -126.03 102.55
N SER A 546 20.92 -125.15 103.28
CA SER A 546 21.61 -125.50 104.54
C SER A 546 20.62 -125.89 105.64
N ASP A 547 19.49 -125.19 105.76
CA ASP A 547 18.43 -125.48 106.75
C ASP A 547 17.70 -126.83 106.49
N ILE A 548 17.68 -127.31 105.24
CA ILE A 548 17.13 -128.63 104.89
C ILE A 548 18.10 -129.76 105.26
N ILE A 549 19.41 -129.51 105.25
CA ILE A 549 20.45 -130.51 105.59
C ILE A 549 20.54 -130.69 107.11
N ASP A 550 20.38 -129.64 107.91
CA ASP A 550 20.40 -129.72 109.38
C ASP A 550 19.15 -130.38 109.99
N LYS A 551 18.02 -130.45 109.26
CA LYS A 551 16.79 -131.12 109.71
C LYS A 551 16.73 -132.64 109.52
N LYS A 552 17.78 -133.27 108.99
CA LYS A 552 17.91 -134.75 108.92
C LYS A 552 18.87 -135.35 109.96
N GLY A 553 19.37 -134.54 110.89
CA GLY A 553 20.07 -134.99 112.09
C GLY A 553 19.14 -135.04 113.31
N ARG A 554 18.15 -135.95 113.32
CA ARG A 554 17.50 -136.47 114.53
C ARG A 554 16.61 -137.68 114.25
#